data_AF-A0AAU6QJV7-F1
#
_entry.id   AF-A0AAU6QJV7-F1
#
_cell.length_a   1.000
_cell.length_b   1.000
_cell.length_c   1.000
_cell.angle_alpha   90.00
_cell.angle_beta   90.00
_cell.angle_gamma   90.00
#
_symmetry.space_group_name_H-M   'P 1'
#
loop_
_entity.id
_entity.type
_entity.pdbx_description
1 polymer ?
#
loop_
_entity_poly.entity_id
_entity_poly.type
_entity_poly.pdbx_seq_one_letter_code
_entity_poly.pdbx_strand_id
1 'polypeptide(L)'
;MLSLVLAFVAYLGFIRQSSDLDTSAPAVSGRVTTQKVKPPAATAAIAQRPAAVPPPVAAPPVPRHATATAAAAPPDVKRTASSKPDKPRVDVSKHLRAARADMQQSNLSATKARLKAAIAAQPDNLDALRMRSTLSEREQQRDSLLSVARGCEYIAQWACVWHNAGNALLVDSSSGEAKRLVEHAMRESELASAAPADPAPAPAPLHEESNPTIHH
;
A
#
# COMPACT_ATOMS: atom_id res chain seq x y z
N MET A 1 6.71 -43.98 -4.79
CA MET A 1 6.27 -42.76 -5.51
C MET A 1 4.83 -42.92 -5.98
N LEU A 2 3.82 -42.81 -5.10
CA LEU A 2 2.40 -42.67 -5.51
C LEU A 2 1.46 -42.31 -4.33
N SER A 3 1.82 -41.35 -3.47
CA SER A 3 0.90 -40.91 -2.38
C SER A 3 0.99 -39.43 -2.03
N LEU A 4 1.40 -38.57 -2.97
CA LEU A 4 1.54 -37.13 -2.71
C LEU A 4 0.78 -36.25 -3.73
N VAL A 5 -0.38 -36.70 -4.21
CA VAL A 5 -1.19 -35.93 -5.19
C VAL A 5 -2.65 -35.71 -4.74
N LEU A 6 -3.08 -36.26 -3.59
CA LEU A 6 -4.49 -36.16 -3.15
C LEU A 6 -4.77 -35.11 -2.06
N ALA A 7 -3.82 -34.21 -1.75
CA ALA A 7 -4.04 -33.14 -0.77
C ALA A 7 -4.49 -31.79 -1.38
N PHE A 8 -4.43 -31.61 -2.70
CA PHE A 8 -4.72 -30.32 -3.34
C PHE A 8 -6.18 -30.09 -3.75
N VAL A 9 -7.06 -31.10 -3.67
CA VAL A 9 -8.45 -30.98 -4.14
C VAL A 9 -9.42 -30.50 -3.04
N ALA A 10 -9.05 -30.62 -1.76
CA ALA A 10 -9.93 -30.22 -0.65
C ALA A 10 -10.00 -28.69 -0.42
N TYR A 11 -9.04 -27.90 -0.91
CA TYR A 11 -9.00 -26.45 -0.65
C TYR A 11 -9.87 -25.62 -1.63
N LEU A 12 -10.14 -26.14 -2.83
CA LEU A 12 -10.95 -25.42 -3.84
C LEU A 12 -12.47 -25.62 -3.69
N GLY A 13 -12.91 -26.52 -2.79
CA GLY A 13 -14.33 -26.76 -2.51
C GLY A 13 -14.97 -25.82 -1.49
N PHE A 14 -14.17 -25.14 -0.64
CA PHE A 14 -14.70 -24.31 0.45
C PHE A 14 -15.06 -22.87 0.02
N ILE A 15 -14.55 -22.38 -1.11
CA ILE A 15 -14.79 -21.00 -1.57
C ILE A 15 -16.17 -20.86 -2.26
N ARG A 16 -16.90 -21.95 -2.52
CA ARG A 16 -18.14 -21.94 -3.31
C ARG A 16 -19.42 -22.21 -2.49
N GLN A 17 -19.33 -22.38 -1.17
CA GLN A 17 -20.46 -22.80 -0.31
C GLN A 17 -20.96 -21.72 0.69
N SER A 18 -20.49 -20.47 0.60
CA SER A 18 -20.92 -19.39 1.51
C SER A 18 -21.93 -18.41 0.88
N SER A 19 -22.67 -18.85 -0.13
CA SER A 19 -23.63 -18.00 -0.87
C SER A 19 -25.10 -18.32 -0.60
N ASP A 20 -25.47 -18.87 0.56
CA ASP A 20 -26.86 -18.93 1.01
C ASP A 20 -26.90 -19.14 2.53
N LEU A 21 -27.01 -18.05 3.28
CA LEU A 21 -27.64 -18.03 4.61
C LEU A 21 -28.25 -16.65 4.82
N ASP A 22 -29.57 -16.61 4.77
CA ASP A 22 -30.44 -15.52 5.19
C ASP A 22 -29.98 -14.89 6.50
N THR A 23 -29.88 -13.57 6.55
CA THR A 23 -29.96 -12.83 7.81
C THR A 23 -30.67 -11.50 7.58
N SER A 24 -31.92 -11.50 8.01
CA SER A 24 -32.75 -10.37 8.38
C SER A 24 -31.94 -9.16 8.86
N ALA A 25 -32.17 -8.02 8.22
CA ALA A 25 -31.68 -6.73 8.68
C ALA A 25 -32.38 -6.31 9.99
N PRO A 26 -31.65 -6.02 11.08
CA PRO A 26 -32.17 -5.11 12.08
C PRO A 26 -32.00 -3.68 11.55
N ALA A 27 -33.12 -3.03 11.24
CA ALA A 27 -33.18 -1.60 10.98
C ALA A 27 -32.76 -0.82 12.24
N VAL A 28 -31.51 -0.38 12.29
CA VAL A 28 -31.07 0.63 13.26
C VAL A 28 -31.45 2.01 12.70
N SER A 29 -32.64 2.47 13.08
CA SER A 29 -33.08 3.84 12.93
C SER A 29 -32.36 4.70 13.97
N GLY A 30 -31.13 5.09 13.65
CA GLY A 30 -30.35 6.07 14.40
C GLY A 30 -30.42 7.44 13.74
N ARG A 31 -31.06 8.39 14.43
CA ARG A 31 -31.20 9.79 13.98
C ARG A 31 -29.82 10.46 13.91
N VAL A 32 -29.31 10.72 12.71
CA VAL A 32 -28.09 11.52 12.51
C VAL A 32 -28.45 12.99 12.70
N THR A 33 -28.16 13.55 13.88
CA THR A 33 -28.12 15.00 14.06
C THR A 33 -26.84 15.53 13.41
N THR A 34 -27.00 16.24 12.30
CA THR A 34 -25.94 16.98 11.62
C THR A 34 -25.44 18.11 12.52
N GLN A 35 -24.28 17.91 13.16
CA GLN A 35 -23.60 18.99 13.88
C GLN A 35 -22.92 19.91 12.86
N LYS A 36 -23.50 21.11 12.69
CA LYS A 36 -22.97 22.18 11.85
C LYS A 36 -21.75 22.78 12.53
N VAL A 37 -20.57 22.21 12.28
CA VAL A 37 -19.30 22.78 12.73
C VAL A 37 -18.86 23.87 11.73
N LYS A 38 -18.77 25.10 12.24
CA LYS A 38 -18.27 26.29 11.56
C LYS A 38 -16.78 26.09 11.22
N PRO A 39 -16.33 26.24 9.96
CA PRO A 39 -14.91 26.18 9.64
C PRO A 39 -14.17 27.36 10.30
N PRO A 40 -13.08 27.15 11.05
CA PRO A 40 -12.19 28.25 11.39
C PRO A 40 -11.47 28.74 10.12
N ALA A 41 -11.50 30.06 9.96
CA ALA A 41 -10.97 30.80 8.83
C ALA A 41 -9.45 30.63 8.69
N ALA A 42 -9.01 30.52 7.44
CA ALA A 42 -7.62 30.58 7.04
C ALA A 42 -7.04 31.99 7.26
N THR A 43 -5.97 32.07 8.05
CA THR A 43 -5.02 33.19 8.12
C THR A 43 -3.72 32.56 8.65
N ALA A 44 -2.51 32.83 8.19
CA ALA A 44 -1.99 33.83 7.29
C ALA A 44 -0.74 33.26 6.59
N ALA A 45 -0.43 33.83 5.43
CA ALA A 45 0.79 33.58 4.67
C ALA A 45 2.04 33.87 5.52
N ILE A 46 2.98 32.92 5.54
CA ILE A 46 4.35 33.16 5.99
C ILE A 46 5.20 33.35 4.74
N ALA A 47 5.79 34.53 4.66
CA ALA A 47 6.58 35.06 3.56
C ALA A 47 7.74 34.12 3.18
N GLN A 48 7.81 33.81 1.89
CA GLN A 48 8.98 33.21 1.27
C GLN A 48 10.07 34.27 1.17
N ARG A 49 11.14 34.09 1.95
CA ARG A 49 12.39 34.85 1.82
C ARG A 49 13.07 34.43 0.51
N PRO A 50 13.37 35.35 -0.42
CA PRO A 50 14.08 35.00 -1.64
C PRO A 50 15.53 34.62 -1.32
N ALA A 51 15.91 33.39 -1.65
CA ALA A 51 17.31 32.98 -1.70
C ALA A 51 17.94 33.58 -2.96
N ALA A 52 19.06 34.27 -2.76
CA ALA A 52 19.83 34.95 -3.80
C ALA A 52 20.32 33.98 -4.88
N VAL A 53 20.14 34.39 -6.14
CA VAL A 53 20.67 33.72 -7.34
C VAL A 53 22.14 34.14 -7.49
N PRO A 54 23.12 33.22 -7.54
CA PRO A 54 24.48 33.56 -7.95
C PRO A 54 24.54 33.82 -9.47
N PRO A 55 25.35 34.80 -9.93
CA PRO A 55 25.43 35.14 -11.36
C PRO A 55 26.10 34.04 -12.19
N PRO A 56 25.71 33.86 -13.47
CA PRO A 56 26.40 32.94 -14.37
C PRO A 56 27.78 33.48 -14.74
N VAL A 57 28.80 32.65 -14.50
CA VAL A 57 30.18 32.86 -14.93
C VAL A 57 30.27 32.71 -16.45
N ALA A 58 30.95 33.67 -17.07
CA ALA A 58 31.14 33.83 -18.50
C ALA A 58 31.80 32.63 -19.19
N ALA A 59 31.28 32.25 -20.35
CA ALA A 59 31.91 31.32 -21.29
C ALA A 59 32.88 32.07 -22.23
N PRO A 60 34.07 31.50 -22.55
CA PRO A 60 34.98 32.09 -23.53
C PRO A 60 34.53 31.86 -24.99
N PRO A 61 34.98 32.71 -25.94
CA PRO A 61 34.46 32.76 -27.31
C PRO A 61 34.99 31.66 -28.24
N VAL A 62 34.10 31.28 -29.16
CA VAL A 62 34.30 30.34 -30.28
C VAL A 62 35.03 31.04 -31.44
N PRO A 63 36.06 30.45 -32.08
CA PRO A 63 36.49 30.88 -33.40
C PRO A 63 35.61 30.26 -34.50
N ARG A 64 35.03 31.14 -35.32
CA ARG A 64 34.36 30.82 -36.57
C ARG A 64 35.41 30.52 -37.64
N HIS A 65 35.31 29.37 -38.30
CA HIS A 65 35.83 29.20 -39.65
C HIS A 65 34.68 28.74 -40.55
N ALA A 66 34.26 29.67 -41.41
CA ALA A 66 33.42 29.40 -42.56
C ALA A 66 34.34 29.07 -43.74
N THR A 67 34.15 27.89 -44.33
CA THR A 67 34.47 27.65 -45.74
C THR A 67 33.31 26.85 -46.31
N ALA A 68 32.53 27.54 -47.14
CA ALA A 68 31.53 26.94 -47.99
C ALA A 68 32.22 26.30 -49.20
N THR A 69 31.88 25.05 -49.47
CA THR A 69 31.94 24.49 -50.83
C THR A 69 30.71 23.61 -51.02
N ALA A 70 29.85 24.06 -51.93
CA ALA A 70 28.70 23.34 -52.40
C ALA A 70 29.13 22.22 -53.36
N ALA A 71 28.49 21.05 -53.25
CA ALA A 71 28.31 20.12 -54.35
C ALA A 71 27.03 19.31 -54.09
N ALA A 72 26.15 19.27 -55.08
CA ALA A 72 24.82 18.70 -55.03
C ALA A 72 24.75 17.29 -55.65
N ALA A 73 23.69 16.56 -55.27
CA ALA A 73 23.05 15.38 -55.88
C ALA A 73 23.50 13.97 -55.41
N PRO A 74 22.66 12.91 -55.50
CA PRO A 74 21.19 12.75 -55.39
C PRO A 74 20.80 11.74 -54.26
N PRO A 75 19.52 11.37 -54.03
CA PRO A 75 19.11 10.68 -52.80
C PRO A 75 19.33 9.17 -52.90
N ASP A 76 20.27 8.65 -52.11
CA ASP A 76 20.48 7.21 -52.00
C ASP A 76 19.78 6.65 -50.75
N VAL A 77 18.82 5.78 -51.03
CA VAL A 77 17.96 5.08 -50.08
C VAL A 77 18.78 3.98 -49.43
N LYS A 78 19.65 4.34 -48.49
CA LYS A 78 20.24 3.38 -47.56
C LYS A 78 20.03 3.86 -46.14
N ARG A 79 18.82 3.57 -45.63
CA ARG A 79 18.59 3.32 -44.21
C ARG A 79 19.42 2.08 -43.84
N THR A 80 20.72 2.26 -43.71
CA THR A 80 21.58 1.34 -42.99
C THR A 80 21.08 1.37 -41.56
N ALA A 81 20.36 0.31 -41.20
CA ALA A 81 20.01 0.01 -39.83
C ALA A 81 21.29 0.10 -39.00
N SER A 82 21.43 1.17 -38.23
CA SER A 82 22.49 1.32 -37.25
C SER A 82 22.26 0.26 -36.18
N SER A 83 22.93 -0.87 -36.34
CA SER A 83 22.92 -2.02 -35.43
C SER A 83 23.83 -1.78 -34.24
N LYS A 84 23.66 -0.64 -33.56
CA LYS A 84 23.98 -0.53 -32.13
C LYS A 84 22.67 -0.70 -31.38
N PRO A 85 22.59 -1.59 -30.37
CA PRO A 85 21.42 -1.68 -29.53
C PRO A 85 21.09 -0.28 -29.03
N ASP A 86 19.85 0.13 -29.26
CA ASP A 86 19.33 1.40 -28.75
C ASP A 86 19.37 1.31 -27.22
N LYS A 87 20.47 1.82 -26.64
CA LYS A 87 20.81 1.66 -25.22
C LYS A 87 19.64 2.04 -24.30
N PRO A 88 18.92 3.16 -24.53
CA PRO A 88 17.69 3.49 -23.80
C PRO A 88 16.64 2.38 -23.82
N ARG A 89 16.43 1.71 -24.97
CA ARG A 89 15.45 0.62 -25.12
C ARG A 89 15.84 -0.62 -24.31
N VAL A 90 17.14 -0.94 -24.27
CA VAL A 90 17.67 -2.06 -23.47
C VAL A 90 17.52 -1.76 -21.97
N ASP A 91 17.83 -0.54 -21.54
CA ASP A 91 17.71 -0.10 -20.15
C ASP A 91 16.24 -0.10 -19.70
N VAL A 92 15.31 0.42 -20.50
CA VAL A 92 13.86 0.35 -20.22
C VAL A 92 13.38 -1.08 -20.09
N SER A 93 13.79 -1.96 -21.01
CA SER A 93 13.40 -3.38 -20.97
C SER A 93 13.89 -4.07 -19.70
N LYS A 94 15.11 -3.74 -19.24
CA LYS A 94 15.67 -4.22 -17.97
C LYS A 94 14.88 -3.69 -16.77
N HIS A 95 14.55 -2.40 -16.75
CA HIS A 95 13.76 -1.81 -15.68
C HIS A 95 12.35 -2.40 -15.60
N LEU A 96 11.66 -2.60 -16.73
CA LEU A 96 10.33 -3.21 -16.76
C LEU A 96 10.35 -4.69 -16.37
N ARG A 97 11.41 -5.44 -16.68
CA ARG A 97 11.55 -6.81 -16.22
C ARG A 97 11.74 -6.87 -14.70
N ALA A 98 12.59 -6.00 -14.16
CA ALA A 98 12.78 -5.88 -12.71
C ALA A 98 11.49 -5.44 -12.01
N ALA A 99 10.78 -4.44 -12.53
CA ALA A 99 9.50 -3.99 -11.98
C ALA A 99 8.46 -5.12 -11.91
N ARG A 100 8.37 -5.96 -12.95
CA ARG A 100 7.50 -7.15 -12.92
C ARG A 100 7.91 -8.12 -11.83
N ALA A 101 9.20 -8.38 -11.65
CA ALA A 101 9.69 -9.26 -10.60
C ALA A 101 9.40 -8.69 -9.19
N ASP A 102 9.63 -7.39 -8.99
CA ASP A 102 9.33 -6.69 -7.74
C ASP A 102 7.82 -6.75 -7.43
N MET A 103 6.94 -6.62 -8.44
CA MET A 103 5.49 -6.80 -8.27
C MET A 103 5.10 -8.21 -7.85
N GLN A 104 5.76 -9.26 -8.36
CA GLN A 104 5.48 -10.65 -7.94
C GLN A 104 5.89 -10.87 -6.47
N GLN A 105 6.85 -10.11 -5.96
CA GLN A 105 7.28 -10.13 -4.56
C GLN A 105 6.45 -9.20 -3.66
N SER A 106 5.39 -8.59 -4.21
CA SER A 106 4.62 -7.53 -3.54
C SER A 106 5.51 -6.38 -3.05
N ASN A 107 6.63 -6.08 -3.70
CA ASN A 107 7.51 -4.97 -3.31
C ASN A 107 7.15 -3.71 -4.11
N LEU A 108 6.19 -2.93 -3.60
CA LEU A 108 5.68 -1.76 -4.32
C LEU A 108 6.70 -0.62 -4.39
N SER A 109 7.53 -0.45 -3.36
CA SER A 109 8.56 0.60 -3.33
C SER A 109 9.65 0.36 -4.40
N ALA A 110 10.13 -0.88 -4.54
CA ALA A 110 11.08 -1.23 -5.58
C ALA A 110 10.45 -1.10 -6.97
N THR A 111 9.22 -1.60 -7.15
CA THR A 111 8.45 -1.44 -8.39
C THR A 111 8.36 0.02 -8.81
N LYS A 112 7.99 0.91 -7.89
CA LYS A 112 7.89 2.36 -8.13
C LYS A 112 9.20 2.96 -8.60
N ALA A 113 10.31 2.59 -7.96
CA ALA A 113 11.65 3.06 -8.34
C ALA A 113 12.03 2.58 -9.75
N ARG A 114 11.77 1.32 -10.09
CA ARG A 114 12.02 0.76 -11.43
C ARG A 114 11.18 1.43 -12.50
N LEU A 115 9.89 1.66 -12.24
CA LEU A 115 9.00 2.35 -13.16
C LEU A 115 9.40 3.81 -13.37
N LYS A 116 9.81 4.52 -12.31
CA LYS A 116 10.33 5.89 -12.43
C LYS A 116 11.55 5.94 -13.36
N ALA A 117 12.47 4.99 -13.24
CA ALA A 117 13.63 4.89 -14.13
C ALA A 117 13.24 4.56 -15.58
N ALA A 118 12.29 3.64 -15.78
CA ALA A 118 11.79 3.30 -17.12
C ALA A 118 11.12 4.51 -17.81
N ILE A 119 10.26 5.23 -17.09
CA ILE A 119 9.56 6.43 -17.59
C ILE A 119 10.54 7.57 -17.85
N ALA A 120 11.57 7.74 -17.00
CA ALA A 120 12.61 8.75 -17.23
C ALA A 120 13.40 8.48 -18.52
N ALA A 121 13.59 7.21 -18.89
CA ALA A 121 14.27 6.84 -20.13
C ALA A 121 13.33 6.88 -21.36
N GLN A 122 12.05 6.54 -21.20
CA GLN A 122 11.02 6.61 -22.25
C GLN A 122 9.66 7.03 -21.65
N PRO A 123 9.32 8.33 -21.71
CA PRO A 123 8.10 8.87 -21.09
C PRO A 123 6.80 8.28 -21.64
N ASP A 124 6.75 7.99 -22.95
CA ASP A 124 5.56 7.52 -23.66
C ASP A 124 5.46 5.99 -23.76
N ASN A 125 6.24 5.26 -22.95
CA ASN A 125 6.21 3.81 -22.95
C ASN A 125 4.90 3.29 -22.34
N LEU A 126 4.01 2.77 -23.20
CA LEU A 126 2.68 2.29 -22.80
C LEU A 126 2.71 1.20 -21.72
N ASP A 127 3.69 0.30 -21.76
CA ASP A 127 3.84 -0.75 -20.74
C ASP A 127 4.16 -0.15 -19.37
N ALA A 128 5.08 0.82 -19.32
CA ALA A 128 5.45 1.50 -18.08
C ALA A 128 4.26 2.27 -17.50
N LEU A 129 3.49 2.95 -18.36
CA LEU A 129 2.28 3.69 -17.94
C LEU A 129 1.18 2.75 -17.43
N ARG A 130 0.96 1.61 -18.08
CA ARG A 130 0.02 0.57 -17.62
C ARG A 130 0.44 -0.03 -16.28
N MET A 131 1.72 -0.34 -16.10
CA MET A 131 2.20 -0.85 -14.81
C MET A 131 2.04 0.19 -13.69
N ARG A 132 2.20 1.48 -14.01
CA ARG A 132 2.00 2.56 -13.05
C ARG A 132 0.56 2.62 -12.55
N SER A 133 -0.45 2.39 -13.40
CA SER A 133 -1.85 2.35 -12.93
C SER A 133 -2.09 1.16 -12.01
N THR A 134 -1.63 -0.04 -12.38
CA THR A 134 -1.73 -1.23 -11.52
C THR A 134 -0.99 -1.06 -10.18
N LEU A 135 0.18 -0.40 -10.18
CA LEU A 135 0.89 -0.05 -8.96
C LEU A 135 0.04 0.87 -8.08
N SER A 136 -0.58 1.90 -8.66
CA SER A 136 -1.42 2.85 -7.93
C SER A 136 -2.62 2.18 -7.26
N GLU A 137 -3.26 1.22 -7.93
CA GLU A 137 -4.38 0.44 -7.36
C GLU A 137 -3.94 -0.37 -6.14
N ARG A 138 -2.77 -1.02 -6.21
CA ARG A 138 -2.20 -1.77 -5.09
C ARG A 138 -1.77 -0.86 -3.94
N GLU A 139 -1.18 0.29 -4.25
CA GLU A 139 -0.84 1.30 -3.23
C GLU A 139 -2.12 1.77 -2.51
N GLN A 140 -3.20 2.04 -3.24
CA GLN A 140 -4.50 2.41 -2.65
C GLN A 140 -5.07 1.30 -1.76
N GLN A 141 -5.00 0.03 -2.20
CA GLN A 141 -5.45 -1.11 -1.41
C GLN A 141 -4.65 -1.28 -0.11
N ARG A 142 -3.32 -1.12 -0.17
CA ARG A 142 -2.46 -1.09 1.02
C ARG A 142 -2.88 0.02 1.96
N ASP A 143 -3.10 1.22 1.43
CA ASP A 143 -3.41 2.40 2.24
C ASP A 143 -4.78 2.30 2.91
N SER A 144 -5.77 1.68 2.26
CA SER A 144 -7.06 1.40 2.89
C SER A 144 -6.93 0.43 4.06
N LEU A 145 -6.13 -0.64 3.91
CA LEU A 145 -5.89 -1.60 4.99
C LEU A 145 -5.15 -0.95 6.16
N LEU A 146 -4.14 -0.11 5.88
CA LEU A 146 -3.42 0.64 6.90
C LEU A 146 -4.33 1.64 7.62
N SER A 147 -5.28 2.28 6.91
CA SER A 147 -6.25 3.16 7.54
C SER A 147 -7.11 2.42 8.57
N VAL A 148 -7.59 1.21 8.24
CA VAL A 148 -8.36 0.38 9.18
C VAL A 148 -7.49 -0.08 10.35
N ALA A 149 -6.26 -0.51 10.09
CA ALA A 149 -5.32 -0.93 11.14
C ALA A 149 -5.08 0.18 12.17
N ARG A 150 -4.83 1.43 11.74
CA ARG A 150 -4.70 2.58 12.64
C ARG A 150 -5.98 2.88 13.42
N GLY A 151 -7.14 2.72 12.80
CA GLY A 151 -8.43 2.85 13.48
C GLY A 151 -8.60 1.81 14.60
N CYS A 152 -8.18 0.57 14.35
CA CYS A 152 -8.19 -0.49 15.36
C CYS A 152 -7.13 -0.29 16.45
N GLU A 153 -5.96 0.26 16.11
CA GLU A 153 -4.91 0.62 17.07
C GLU A 153 -5.43 1.67 18.07
N TYR A 154 -6.16 2.68 17.59
CA TYR A 154 -6.73 3.73 18.42
C TYR A 154 -7.70 3.20 19.50
N ILE A 155 -8.41 2.11 19.23
CA ILE A 155 -9.33 1.46 20.18
C ILE A 155 -8.75 0.19 20.83
N ALA A 156 -7.42 0.00 20.75
CA ALA A 156 -6.69 -1.13 21.32
C ALA A 156 -7.22 -2.53 20.89
N GLN A 157 -7.77 -2.64 19.68
CA GLN A 157 -8.23 -3.91 19.12
C GLN A 157 -7.09 -4.62 18.38
N TRP A 158 -6.17 -5.20 19.14
CA TRP A 158 -4.88 -5.72 18.62
C TRP A 158 -5.02 -6.82 17.57
N ALA A 159 -6.01 -7.72 17.70
CA ALA A 159 -6.28 -8.73 16.68
C ALA A 159 -6.71 -8.10 15.33
N CYS A 160 -7.50 -7.02 15.37
CA CYS A 160 -7.87 -6.28 14.17
C CYS A 160 -6.65 -5.57 13.55
N VAL A 161 -5.79 -4.96 14.36
CA VAL A 161 -4.54 -4.33 13.90
C VAL A 161 -3.68 -5.35 13.17
N TRP A 162 -3.42 -6.49 13.81
CA TRP A 162 -2.60 -7.56 13.25
C TRP A 162 -3.15 -8.06 11.92
N HIS A 163 -4.47 -8.31 11.84
CA HIS A 163 -5.11 -8.79 10.62
C HIS A 163 -5.00 -7.79 9.46
N ASN A 164 -5.35 -6.52 9.68
CA ASN A 164 -5.34 -5.52 8.62
C ASN A 164 -3.92 -5.13 8.20
N ALA A 165 -3.00 -4.97 9.15
CA ALA A 165 -1.60 -4.70 8.85
C ALA A 165 -0.92 -5.90 8.17
N GLY A 166 -1.24 -7.12 8.58
CA GLY A 166 -0.80 -8.36 7.90
C GLY A 166 -1.28 -8.44 6.45
N ASN A 167 -2.56 -8.16 6.21
CA ASN A 167 -3.10 -8.07 4.84
C ASN A 167 -2.40 -6.96 4.03
N ALA A 168 -2.07 -5.82 4.66
CA ALA A 168 -1.32 -4.77 4.00
C ALA A 168 0.09 -5.24 3.59
N LEU A 169 0.74 -6.14 4.34
CA LEU A 169 2.02 -6.74 3.97
C LEU A 169 1.91 -7.74 2.80
N LEU A 170 0.76 -8.40 2.63
CA LEU A 170 0.52 -9.24 1.45
C LEU A 170 0.40 -8.38 0.17
N VAL A 171 -0.14 -7.17 0.29
CA VAL A 171 -0.23 -6.19 -0.80
C VAL A 171 1.12 -5.51 -1.05
N ASP A 172 1.81 -5.11 0.02
CA ASP A 172 3.11 -4.44 -0.01
C ASP A 172 4.06 -4.95 1.08
N SER A 173 4.88 -5.93 0.73
CA SER A 173 5.90 -6.52 1.61
C SER A 173 6.99 -5.51 2.02
N SER A 174 7.10 -4.40 1.29
CA SER A 174 8.03 -3.31 1.58
C SER A 174 7.48 -2.26 2.53
N SER A 175 6.22 -2.35 2.95
CA SER A 175 5.59 -1.39 3.87
C SER A 175 6.21 -1.45 5.27
N GLY A 176 7.01 -0.44 5.62
CA GLY A 176 7.60 -0.33 6.96
C GLY A 176 6.57 -0.09 8.06
N GLU A 177 5.50 0.65 7.75
CA GLU A 177 4.42 0.91 8.69
C GLU A 177 3.61 -0.35 9.02
N ALA A 178 3.27 -1.15 8.01
CA ALA A 178 2.54 -2.39 8.23
C ALA A 178 3.35 -3.35 9.13
N LYS A 179 4.68 -3.45 8.94
CA LYS A 179 5.56 -4.23 9.83
C LYS A 179 5.50 -3.74 11.26
N ARG A 180 5.64 -2.43 11.45
CA ARG A 180 5.57 -1.81 12.78
C ARG A 180 4.25 -2.08 13.48
N LEU A 181 3.13 -1.97 12.77
CA LEU A 181 1.80 -2.23 13.33
C LEU A 181 1.61 -3.70 13.72
N VAL A 182 2.07 -4.64 12.88
CA VAL A 182 2.03 -6.09 13.21
C VAL A 182 2.86 -6.37 14.47
N GLU A 183 4.10 -5.88 14.51
CA GLU A 183 4.99 -6.07 15.67
C GLU A 183 4.41 -5.45 16.95
N HIS A 184 3.79 -4.27 16.83
CA HIS A 184 3.14 -3.60 17.96
C HIS A 184 1.94 -4.41 18.45
N ALA A 185 1.05 -4.83 17.55
CA ALA A 185 -0.10 -5.64 17.89
C ALA A 185 0.29 -6.97 18.57
N MET A 186 1.37 -7.62 18.14
CA MET A 186 1.88 -8.83 18.78
C MET A 186 2.31 -8.54 20.23
N ARG A 187 3.15 -7.52 20.45
CA ARG A 187 3.61 -7.15 21.80
C ARG A 187 2.45 -6.80 22.74
N GLU A 188 1.46 -6.04 22.27
CA GLU A 188 0.32 -5.65 23.10
C GLU A 188 -0.62 -6.83 23.39
N SER A 189 -0.77 -7.76 22.44
CA SER A 189 -1.56 -8.99 22.66
C SER A 189 -0.92 -9.89 23.71
N GLU A 190 0.41 -9.96 23.73
CA GLU A 190 1.17 -10.69 24.76
C GLU A 190 0.99 -10.05 26.14
N LEU A 191 1.09 -8.72 26.23
CA LEU A 191 0.87 -7.97 27.48
C LEU A 191 -0.57 -8.13 28.00
N ALA A 192 -1.57 -8.06 27.12
CA ALA A 192 -2.96 -8.26 27.48
C ALA A 192 -3.24 -9.68 27.99
N SER A 193 -2.53 -10.68 27.46
CA SER A 193 -2.65 -12.08 27.87
C SER A 193 -1.94 -12.39 29.20
N ALA A 194 -0.94 -11.56 29.57
CA ALA A 194 -0.19 -11.70 30.83
C ALA A 194 -0.88 -10.99 32.02
N ALA A 195 -1.90 -10.17 31.77
CA ALA A 195 -2.65 -9.50 32.83
C ALA A 195 -3.40 -10.55 33.68
N PRO A 196 -3.27 -10.53 35.02
CA PRO A 196 -4.01 -11.45 35.86
C PRO A 196 -5.51 -11.23 35.66
N ALA A 197 -6.25 -12.32 35.43
CA ALA A 197 -7.71 -12.29 35.44
C ALA A 197 -8.17 -11.78 36.82
N ASP A 198 -9.12 -10.85 36.84
CA ASP A 198 -9.73 -10.38 38.08
C ASP A 198 -10.15 -11.58 38.95
N PRO A 199 -9.94 -11.52 40.27
CA PRO A 199 -10.35 -12.59 41.17
C PRO A 199 -11.84 -12.85 40.99
N ALA A 200 -12.19 -14.11 40.73
CA ALA A 200 -13.57 -14.55 40.55
C ALA A 200 -14.45 -14.03 41.71
N PRO A 201 -15.68 -13.56 41.43
CA PRO A 201 -16.56 -13.07 42.48
C PRO A 201 -16.76 -14.16 43.53
N ALA A 202 -16.51 -13.81 44.80
CA ALA A 202 -16.70 -14.70 45.92
C ALA A 202 -18.12 -15.28 45.90
N PRO A 203 -18.31 -16.58 46.23
CA PRO A 203 -19.64 -17.17 46.26
C PRO A 203 -20.55 -16.36 47.19
N ALA A 204 -21.70 -15.95 46.66
CA ALA A 204 -22.70 -15.21 47.43
C ALA A 204 -23.10 -16.03 48.67
N PRO A 205 -23.27 -15.39 49.85
CA PRO A 205 -23.71 -16.10 51.04
C PRO A 205 -25.09 -16.71 50.76
N LEU A 206 -25.20 -18.02 50.98
CA LEU A 206 -26.46 -18.75 50.94
C LEU A 206 -27.43 -18.08 51.92
N HIS A 207 -28.53 -17.54 51.41
CA HIS A 207 -29.64 -17.12 52.23
C HIS A 207 -30.21 -18.38 52.91
N GLU A 208 -29.97 -18.49 54.21
CA GLU A 208 -30.58 -19.48 55.10
C GLU A 208 -32.09 -19.18 55.14
N GLU A 209 -32.86 -19.99 54.41
CA GLU A 209 -34.31 -19.94 54.35
C GLU A 209 -34.89 -20.32 55.71
N SER A 210 -35.17 -19.32 56.55
CA SER A 210 -35.89 -19.47 57.81
C SER A 210 -37.32 -19.95 57.54
N ASN A 211 -37.56 -21.24 57.74
CA ASN A 211 -38.88 -21.86 57.73
C ASN A 211 -39.58 -21.63 59.09
N PRO A 212 -40.71 -20.89 59.16
CA PRO A 212 -41.49 -20.81 60.39
C PRO A 212 -42.44 -22.00 60.46
N THR A 213 -42.08 -23.01 61.24
CA THR A 213 -43.04 -24.03 61.72
C THR A 213 -44.06 -23.35 62.63
N ILE A 214 -45.24 -23.03 62.10
CA ILE A 214 -46.42 -22.67 62.90
C ILE A 214 -47.20 -23.96 63.18
N HIS A 215 -47.21 -24.37 64.44
CA HIS A 215 -48.11 -25.39 64.96
C HIS A 215 -49.51 -24.80 65.18
N HIS A 216 -50.54 -25.52 64.72
CA HIS A 216 -51.95 -25.34 65.09
C HIS A 216 -52.45 -26.63 65.74
#